data_AF-A0A7S4JEG8-F1
#
_entry.id   AF-A0A7S4JEG8-F1
#
_cell.length_a   1.000
_cell.length_b   1.000
_cell.length_c   1.000
_cell.angle_alpha   90.00
_cell.angle_beta   90.00
_cell.angle_gamma   90.00
#
_symmetry.space_group_name_H-M   'P 1'
#
loop_
_entity.id
_entity.type
_entity.pdbx_description
1 polymer ?
#
loop_
_entity_poly.entity_id
_entity_poly.type
_entity_poly.pdbx_seq_one_letter_code
_entity_poly.pdbx_strand_id
1 'polypeptide(L)'
;VIMALNVQAEMDRPAKFPRVMVIALVLFSAFYLLLGVAGFALLGMDGATLPSPISDAFDATPLHIGAIVLYALQLVPTFSIVLWLSYSALEAYYLRLRGVLAGSARHRAIKWKLFVPARVAAILLSALIALTIKDFGDFLALIGAVANALGIYLLPHLCWLRIFGPQCRLPGRSFCFMAKALLSVAVVLFGCTLAVYGSYTSLRSMINHNASAS
;
A
#
# COMPACT_ATOMS: atom_id res chain seq x y z
N VAL A 1 5.08 -6.95 1.14
CA VAL A 1 6.11 -8.02 1.01
C VAL A 1 6.88 -8.27 2.31
N ILE A 2 7.34 -7.23 3.03
CA ILE A 2 8.15 -7.43 4.27
C ILE A 2 7.39 -8.19 5.38
N MET A 3 6.08 -7.93 5.54
CA MET A 3 5.23 -8.63 6.52
C MET A 3 5.04 -10.13 6.23
N ALA A 4 5.04 -10.51 4.95
CA ALA A 4 4.76 -11.87 4.51
C ALA A 4 5.82 -12.87 5.03
N LEU A 5 7.08 -12.42 5.14
CA LEU A 5 8.19 -13.24 5.62
C LEU A 5 8.12 -13.49 7.13
N ASN A 6 7.72 -12.49 7.91
CA ASN A 6 7.52 -12.65 9.35
C ASN A 6 6.36 -13.61 9.63
N VAL A 7 5.26 -13.49 8.88
CA VAL A 7 4.13 -14.42 8.98
C VAL A 7 4.57 -15.84 8.59
N GLN A 8 5.35 -15.98 7.51
CA GLN A 8 5.86 -17.29 7.10
C GLN A 8 6.76 -17.92 8.16
N ALA A 9 7.57 -17.14 8.89
CA ALA A 9 8.46 -17.62 9.94
C ALA A 9 7.69 -18.18 11.15
N GLU A 10 6.51 -17.62 11.45
CA GLU A 10 5.65 -18.05 12.57
C GLU A 10 4.71 -19.21 12.21
N MET A 11 4.69 -19.67 10.95
CA MET A 11 3.86 -20.79 10.56
C MET A 11 4.43 -22.12 11.04
N ASP A 12 3.57 -22.97 11.63
CA ASP A 12 3.89 -24.37 11.95
C ASP A 12 4.42 -25.16 10.72
N ARG A 13 3.90 -24.84 9.52
CA ARG A 13 4.31 -25.48 8.25
C ARG A 13 4.64 -24.44 7.17
N PRO A 14 5.86 -23.87 7.15
CA PRO A 14 6.22 -22.80 6.22
C PRO A 14 6.20 -23.24 4.74
N ALA A 15 6.36 -24.54 4.46
CA ALA A 15 6.27 -25.09 3.10
C ALA A 15 4.87 -24.91 2.45
N LYS A 16 3.82 -24.77 3.26
CA LYS A 16 2.44 -24.55 2.77
C LYS A 16 2.12 -23.07 2.53
N PHE A 17 3.03 -22.16 2.86
CA PHE A 17 2.82 -20.71 2.78
C PHE A 17 2.31 -20.21 1.41
N PRO A 18 2.85 -20.66 0.26
CA PRO A 18 2.34 -20.21 -1.05
C PRO A 18 0.87 -20.56 -1.28
N ARG A 19 0.41 -21.74 -0.80
CA ARG A 19 -0.99 -22.15 -0.93
C ARG A 19 -1.91 -21.29 -0.07
N VAL A 20 -1.50 -20.99 1.17
CA VAL A 20 -2.26 -20.11 2.08
C VAL A 20 -2.37 -18.70 1.49
N MET A 21 -1.29 -18.18 0.91
CA MET A 21 -1.31 -16.87 0.23
C MET A 21 -2.26 -16.83 -0.96
N VAL A 22 -2.27 -17.86 -1.81
CA VAL A 22 -3.22 -17.94 -2.94
C VAL A 22 -4.66 -17.97 -2.44
N ILE A 23 -4.96 -18.80 -1.43
CA ILE A 23 -6.31 -18.89 -0.85
C ILE A 23 -6.74 -17.54 -0.27
N ALA A 24 -5.87 -16.89 0.52
CA ALA A 24 -6.16 -15.59 1.11
C ALA A 24 -6.40 -14.51 0.03
N LEU A 25 -5.57 -14.49 -1.02
CA LEU A 25 -5.74 -13.56 -2.13
C LEU A 25 -7.08 -13.77 -2.85
N VAL A 26 -7.44 -15.03 -3.15
CA VAL A 26 -8.73 -15.35 -3.79
C VAL A 26 -9.91 -14.93 -2.92
N LEU A 27 -9.86 -15.21 -1.61
CA LEU A 27 -10.91 -14.81 -0.68
C LEU A 27 -11.05 -13.28 -0.61
N PHE A 28 -9.94 -12.54 -0.45
CA PHE A 28 -9.99 -11.08 -0.42
C PHE A 28 -10.51 -10.50 -1.74
N SER A 29 -10.05 -11.00 -2.88
CA SER A 29 -10.54 -10.57 -4.18
C SER A 29 -12.04 -10.83 -4.34
N ALA A 30 -12.54 -11.98 -3.89
CA ALA A 30 -13.96 -12.30 -3.92
C ALA A 30 -14.77 -11.34 -3.03
N PHE A 31 -14.32 -11.06 -1.80
CA PHE A 31 -15.00 -10.12 -0.92
C PHE A 31 -15.03 -8.70 -1.49
N TYR A 32 -13.91 -8.20 -2.01
CA TYR A 32 -13.87 -6.88 -2.66
C TYR A 32 -14.76 -6.80 -3.89
N LEU A 33 -14.78 -7.86 -4.71
CA LEU A 33 -15.65 -7.93 -5.88
C LEU A 33 -17.13 -7.95 -5.48
N LEU A 34 -17.52 -8.77 -4.50
CA LEU A 34 -18.89 -8.84 -4.00
C LEU A 34 -19.33 -7.48 -3.44
N LEU A 35 -18.48 -6.81 -2.66
CA LEU A 35 -18.77 -5.49 -2.13
C LEU A 35 -18.92 -4.45 -3.25
N GLY A 36 -18.05 -4.48 -4.26
CA GLY A 36 -18.11 -3.58 -5.41
C GLY A 36 -19.37 -3.80 -6.26
N VAL A 37 -19.73 -5.06 -6.55
CA VAL A 37 -20.93 -5.42 -7.29
C VAL A 37 -22.19 -5.03 -6.51
N ALA A 38 -22.24 -5.32 -5.20
CA ALA A 38 -23.37 -4.94 -4.36
C ALA A 38 -23.53 -3.42 -4.27
N GLY A 39 -22.43 -2.68 -4.08
CA GLY A 39 -22.45 -1.21 -4.06
C GLY A 39 -22.93 -0.63 -5.37
N PHE A 40 -22.45 -1.14 -6.51
CA PHE A 40 -22.89 -0.69 -7.83
C PHE A 40 -24.36 -1.03 -8.10
N ALA A 41 -24.82 -2.23 -7.75
CA ALA A 41 -26.19 -2.65 -7.97
C ALA A 41 -27.20 -1.87 -7.11
N LEU A 42 -26.82 -1.45 -5.90
CA LEU A 42 -27.72 -0.74 -4.99
C LEU A 42 -27.73 0.78 -5.21
N LEU A 43 -26.60 1.39 -5.57
CA LEU A 43 -26.45 2.85 -5.60
C LEU A 43 -26.04 3.39 -6.98
N GLY A 44 -25.45 2.55 -7.83
CA GLY A 44 -24.85 2.97 -9.11
C GLY A 44 -25.79 2.87 -10.32
N MET A 45 -26.96 2.26 -10.19
CA MET A 45 -27.86 2.03 -11.34
C MET A 45 -28.56 3.31 -11.82
N ASP A 46 -28.66 4.34 -10.98
CA ASP A 46 -29.32 5.61 -11.31
C ASP A 46 -28.41 6.60 -12.07
N GLY A 47 -27.17 6.19 -12.40
CA GLY A 47 -26.25 7.00 -13.20
C GLY A 47 -25.63 8.20 -12.47
N ALA A 48 -25.93 8.38 -11.18
CA ALA A 48 -25.33 9.42 -10.35
C ALA A 48 -23.87 9.05 -9.98
N THR A 49 -22.98 10.04 -10.03
CA THR A 49 -21.62 9.90 -9.49
C THR A 49 -21.68 9.69 -7.99
N LEU A 50 -21.24 8.52 -7.53
CA LEU A 50 -21.24 8.16 -6.11
C LEU A 50 -20.16 8.95 -5.36
N PRO A 51 -20.48 9.48 -4.17
CA PRO A 51 -19.48 10.13 -3.33
C PRO A 51 -18.44 9.11 -2.87
N SER A 52 -17.20 9.57 -2.73
CA SER A 52 -16.11 8.80 -2.15
C SER A 52 -15.60 9.54 -0.91
N PRO A 53 -15.91 9.07 0.30
CA PRO A 53 -16.30 7.69 0.66
C PRO A 53 -17.78 7.35 0.44
N ILE A 54 -18.06 6.05 0.17
CA ILE A 54 -19.41 5.54 -0.10
C ILE A 54 -20.38 5.71 1.08
N SER A 55 -19.86 5.93 2.29
CA SER A 55 -20.68 6.22 3.46
C SER A 55 -21.56 7.45 3.25
N ASP A 56 -21.06 8.44 2.50
CA ASP A 56 -21.73 9.73 2.35
C ASP A 56 -22.93 9.66 1.40
N ALA A 57 -23.12 8.50 0.73
CA ALA A 57 -24.26 8.23 -0.12
C ALA A 57 -25.52 7.80 0.67
N PHE A 58 -25.39 7.47 1.95
CA PHE A 58 -26.49 6.94 2.75
C PHE A 58 -27.09 8.00 3.68
N ASP A 59 -28.41 7.94 3.85
CA ASP A 59 -29.10 8.76 4.85
C ASP A 59 -28.65 8.41 6.27
N ALA A 60 -28.73 9.40 7.18
CA ALA A 60 -28.35 9.31 8.59
C ALA A 60 -29.30 8.43 9.41
N THR A 61 -29.40 7.15 9.06
CA THR A 61 -30.11 6.12 9.82
C THR A 61 -29.26 5.68 11.01
N PRO A 62 -29.87 5.24 12.13
CA PRO A 62 -29.11 4.82 13.32
C PRO A 62 -28.17 3.63 13.03
N LEU A 63 -28.53 2.76 12.07
CA LEU A 63 -27.67 1.67 11.62
C LEU A 63 -26.42 2.19 10.89
N HIS A 64 -26.59 3.19 10.02
CA HIS A 64 -25.49 3.80 9.28
C HIS A 64 -24.51 4.53 10.21
N ILE A 65 -25.03 5.31 11.16
CA ILE A 65 -24.23 5.99 12.18
C ILE A 65 -23.46 4.95 13.02
N GLY A 66 -24.11 3.86 13.42
CA GLY A 66 -23.45 2.76 14.13
C GLY A 66 -22.30 2.13 13.33
N ALA A 67 -22.48 1.93 12.03
CA ALA A 67 -21.43 1.41 11.15
C ALA A 67 -20.23 2.37 11.04
N ILE A 68 -20.47 3.67 10.88
CA ILE A 68 -19.40 4.68 10.84
C ILE A 68 -18.61 4.69 12.16
N VAL A 69 -19.30 4.65 13.30
CA VAL A 69 -18.65 4.65 14.62
C VAL A 69 -17.80 3.39 14.82
N LEU A 70 -18.31 2.21 14.46
CA LEU A 70 -17.55 0.96 14.55
C LEU A 70 -16.33 0.97 13.61
N TYR A 71 -16.46 1.52 12.41
CA TYR A 71 -15.35 1.68 11.48
C TYR A 71 -14.29 2.65 12.03
N ALA A 72 -14.70 3.80 12.56
CA ALA A 72 -13.79 4.74 13.20
C ALA A 72 -13.07 4.13 14.40
N LEU A 73 -13.80 3.37 15.24
CA LEU A 73 -13.24 2.67 16.39
C LEU A 73 -12.18 1.64 15.99
N GLN A 74 -12.37 0.94 14.87
CA GLN A 74 -11.39 -0.01 14.32
C GLN A 74 -10.17 0.71 13.70
N LEU A 75 -10.34 1.89 13.11
CA LEU A 75 -9.25 2.62 12.46
C LEU A 75 -8.22 3.17 13.46
N VAL A 76 -8.65 3.61 14.65
CA VAL A 76 -7.75 4.15 15.69
C VAL A 76 -6.62 3.19 16.10
N PRO A 77 -6.89 1.93 16.49
CA PRO A 77 -5.84 0.97 16.80
C PRO A 77 -5.07 0.54 15.55
N THR A 78 -5.75 0.43 14.40
CA THR A 78 -5.09 0.05 13.13
C THR A 78 -4.02 1.07 12.74
N PHE A 79 -4.34 2.37 12.77
CA PHE A 79 -3.40 3.45 12.48
C PHE A 79 -2.21 3.41 13.44
N SER A 80 -2.46 3.23 14.73
CA SER A 80 -1.43 3.17 15.77
C SER A 80 -0.45 2.01 15.52
N ILE A 81 -0.96 0.82 15.22
CA ILE A 81 -0.16 -0.38 14.95
C ILE A 81 0.67 -0.21 13.67
N VAL A 82 0.04 0.25 12.58
CA VAL A 82 0.72 0.39 11.28
C VAL A 82 1.81 1.46 11.33
N LEU A 83 1.53 2.59 11.99
CA LEU A 83 2.52 3.67 12.16
C LEU A 83 3.69 3.18 13.01
N TRP A 84 3.43 2.54 14.15
CA TRP A 84 4.47 2.00 15.02
C TRP A 84 5.39 1.04 14.27
N LEU A 85 4.79 0.06 13.59
CA LEU A 85 5.48 -0.98 12.86
C LEU A 85 6.36 -0.39 11.74
N SER A 86 5.81 0.53 10.95
CA SER A 86 6.53 1.19 9.85
C SER A 86 7.76 1.94 10.36
N TYR A 87 7.60 2.74 11.42
CA TYR A 87 8.71 3.49 11.98
C TYR A 87 9.73 2.62 12.71
N SER A 88 9.30 1.52 13.35
CA SER A 88 10.24 0.57 13.96
C SER A 88 11.12 -0.14 12.91
N ALA A 89 10.54 -0.49 11.75
CA ALA A 89 11.29 -1.08 10.65
C ALA A 89 12.28 -0.07 10.05
N LEU A 90 11.84 1.19 9.89
CA LEU A 90 12.68 2.27 9.38
C LEU A 90 13.82 2.63 10.33
N GLU A 91 13.56 2.64 11.64
CA GLU A 91 14.54 2.84 12.70
C GLU A 91 15.60 1.72 12.70
N ALA A 92 15.16 0.46 12.70
CA ALA A 92 16.05 -0.68 12.64
C ALA A 92 16.94 -0.66 11.39
N TYR A 93 16.36 -0.34 10.23
CA TYR A 93 17.10 -0.21 8.98
C TYR A 93 18.14 0.91 9.01
N TYR A 94 17.77 2.10 9.49
CA TYR A 94 18.67 3.26 9.57
C TYR A 94 19.83 3.03 10.54
N LEU A 95 19.56 2.43 11.70
CA LEU A 95 20.58 2.12 12.70
C LEU A 95 21.57 1.06 12.20
N ARG A 96 21.06 0.05 11.47
CA ARG A 96 21.89 -0.97 10.81
C ARG A 96 22.84 -0.33 9.79
N LEU A 97 22.37 0.60 8.98
CA LEU A 97 23.21 1.32 8.02
C LEU A 97 24.30 2.16 8.70
N ARG A 98 24.01 2.71 9.89
CA ARG A 98 24.96 3.53 10.67
C ARG A 98 25.88 2.71 11.58
N GLY A 99 25.74 1.37 11.60
CA GLY A 99 26.51 0.49 12.49
C GLY A 99 26.30 0.77 13.98
N VAL A 100 25.15 1.33 14.37
CA VAL A 100 24.89 1.70 15.77
C VAL A 100 24.29 0.52 16.51
N LEU A 101 24.96 0.07 17.57
CA LEU A 101 24.47 -0.99 18.45
C LEU A 101 23.18 -0.57 19.16
N ALA A 102 22.22 -1.49 19.23
CA ALA A 102 20.97 -1.31 19.94
C ALA A 102 21.23 -1.01 21.43
N GLY A 103 20.49 -0.05 22.00
CA GLY A 103 20.62 0.32 23.42
C GLY A 103 21.73 1.32 23.76
N SER A 104 22.60 1.68 22.82
CA SER A 104 23.63 2.72 23.01
C SER A 104 23.01 4.10 23.30
N ALA A 105 23.73 4.98 24.00
CA ALA A 105 23.34 6.38 24.16
C ALA A 105 23.10 7.07 22.81
N ARG A 106 23.87 6.70 21.77
CA ARG A 106 23.70 7.17 20.40
C ARG A 106 22.38 6.69 19.77
N HIS A 107 21.94 5.46 20.07
CA HIS A 107 20.65 4.95 19.63
C HIS A 107 19.51 5.78 20.23
N ARG A 108 19.53 6.05 21.55
CA ARG A 108 18.53 6.90 22.21
C ARG A 108 18.52 8.32 21.63
N ALA A 109 19.69 8.91 21.39
CA ALA A 109 19.80 10.24 20.80
C ALA A 109 19.20 10.32 19.38
N ILE A 110 19.48 9.34 18.52
CA ILE A 110 18.92 9.28 17.16
C ILE A 110 17.40 9.12 17.21
N LYS A 111 16.89 8.24 18.09
CA LYS A 111 15.46 8.01 18.25
C LYS A 111 14.72 9.30 18.61
N TRP A 112 15.18 10.00 19.63
CA TRP A 112 14.55 11.24 20.09
C TRP A 112 14.72 12.40 19.12
N LYS A 113 15.87 12.53 18.45
CA LYS A 113 16.14 13.66 17.55
C LYS A 113 15.58 13.49 16.14
N LEU A 114 15.42 12.26 15.65
CA LEU A 114 15.02 12.00 14.27
C LEU A 114 13.68 11.28 14.18
N PHE A 115 13.51 10.15 14.88
CA PHE A 115 12.34 9.30 14.68
C PHE A 115 11.08 9.83 15.37
N VAL A 116 11.20 10.38 16.58
CA VAL A 116 10.06 11.00 17.28
C VAL A 116 9.50 12.19 16.48
N PRO A 117 10.30 13.21 16.09
CA PRO A 117 9.76 14.32 15.30
C PRO A 117 9.26 13.88 13.92
N ALA A 118 9.90 12.90 13.27
CA ALA A 118 9.42 12.37 11.99
C ALA A 118 8.04 11.69 12.12
N ARG A 119 7.73 11.04 13.26
CA ARG A 119 6.40 10.47 13.53
C ARG A 119 5.35 11.56 13.70
N VAL A 120 5.66 12.57 14.51
CA VAL A 120 4.77 13.72 14.72
C VAL A 120 4.50 14.43 13.39
N ALA A 121 5.55 14.65 12.58
CA ALA A 121 5.42 15.25 11.26
C ALA A 121 4.52 14.45 10.33
N ALA A 122 4.61 13.11 10.31
CA ALA A 122 3.71 12.28 9.49
C ALA A 122 2.24 12.35 9.94
N ILE A 123 1.99 12.41 11.26
CA ILE A 123 0.62 12.58 11.78
C ILE A 123 0.09 13.96 11.37
N LEU A 124 0.87 15.02 11.55
CA LEU A 124 0.47 16.37 11.16
C LEU A 124 0.24 16.48 9.65
N LEU A 125 1.10 15.85 8.83
CA LEU A 125 0.93 15.81 7.38
C LEU A 125 -0.35 15.06 7.00
N SER A 126 -0.65 13.93 7.65
CA SER A 126 -1.89 13.20 7.40
C SER A 126 -3.14 14.02 7.74
N ALA A 127 -3.10 14.78 8.83
CA ALA A 127 -4.17 15.69 9.22
C ALA A 127 -4.31 16.86 8.21
N LEU A 128 -3.19 17.43 7.75
CA LEU A 128 -3.20 18.49 6.75
C LEU A 128 -3.77 18.01 5.41
N ILE A 129 -3.42 16.79 4.99
CA ILE A 129 -3.97 16.15 3.80
C ILE A 129 -5.48 15.96 3.94
N ALA A 130 -5.95 15.49 5.10
CA ALA A 130 -7.37 15.31 5.37
C ALA A 130 -8.17 16.62 5.34
N LEU A 131 -7.54 17.76 5.64
CA LEU A 131 -8.18 19.08 5.57
C LEU A 131 -8.18 19.68 4.15
N THR A 132 -7.21 19.30 3.31
CA THR A 132 -7.01 19.91 1.99
C THR A 132 -7.62 19.11 0.84
N ILE A 133 -7.73 17.78 0.97
CA ILE A 133 -8.28 16.91 -0.06
C ILE A 133 -9.73 16.56 0.28
N LYS A 134 -10.65 17.03 -0.55
CA LYS A 134 -12.08 16.70 -0.42
C LYS A 134 -12.42 15.32 -1.01
N ASP A 135 -11.79 14.95 -2.12
CA ASP A 135 -12.03 13.67 -2.79
C ASP A 135 -11.06 12.58 -2.30
N PHE A 136 -11.52 11.79 -1.34
CA PHE A 136 -10.72 10.71 -0.75
C PHE A 136 -10.37 9.61 -1.77
N GLY A 137 -11.22 9.40 -2.77
CA GLY A 137 -11.05 8.37 -3.80
C GLY A 137 -9.81 8.60 -4.67
N ASP A 138 -9.63 9.81 -5.18
CA ASP A 138 -8.48 10.15 -6.02
C ASP A 138 -7.16 10.10 -5.24
N PHE A 139 -7.19 10.51 -3.97
CA PHE A 139 -6.03 10.40 -3.10
C PHE A 139 -5.64 8.94 -2.83
N LEU A 140 -6.62 8.07 -2.56
CA LEU A 140 -6.39 6.64 -2.44
C LEU A 140 -5.86 6.03 -3.75
N ALA A 141 -6.38 6.45 -4.90
CA ALA A 141 -5.92 6.00 -6.21
C ALA A 141 -4.44 6.39 -6.46
N LEU A 142 -4.05 7.62 -6.10
CA LEU A 142 -2.68 8.10 -6.19
C LEU A 142 -1.74 7.28 -5.31
N ILE A 143 -2.08 7.12 -4.02
CA ILE A 143 -1.27 6.32 -3.08
C ILE A 143 -1.19 4.88 -3.56
N GLY A 144 -2.31 4.30 -3.98
CA GLY A 144 -2.37 2.93 -4.50
C GLY A 144 -1.49 2.74 -5.73
N ALA A 145 -1.53 3.67 -6.69
CA ALA A 145 -0.71 3.62 -7.89
C ALA A 145 0.79 3.63 -7.55
N VAL A 146 1.23 4.57 -6.69
CA VAL A 146 2.64 4.69 -6.29
C VAL A 146 3.09 3.51 -5.43
N ALA A 147 2.31 3.15 -4.41
CA ALA A 147 2.66 2.09 -3.47
C ALA A 147 2.68 0.71 -4.14
N ASN A 148 1.71 0.40 -5.01
CA ASN A 148 1.67 -0.87 -5.72
C ASN A 148 2.74 -0.94 -6.81
N ALA A 149 2.99 0.16 -7.53
CA ALA A 149 4.11 0.25 -8.47
C ALA A 149 5.44 -0.11 -7.79
N LEU A 150 5.77 0.58 -6.70
CA LEU A 150 7.01 0.34 -5.97
C LEU A 150 7.03 -1.04 -5.31
N GLY A 151 6.00 -1.38 -4.55
CA GLY A 151 5.98 -2.53 -3.65
C GLY A 151 5.71 -3.88 -4.33
N ILE A 152 4.96 -3.89 -5.43
CA ILE A 152 4.54 -5.13 -6.11
C ILE A 152 5.29 -5.30 -7.43
N TYR A 153 5.34 -4.26 -8.27
CA TYR A 153 5.86 -4.40 -9.63
C TYR A 153 7.37 -4.11 -9.74
N LEU A 154 7.88 -3.10 -9.05
CA LEU A 154 9.28 -2.67 -9.21
C LEU A 154 10.22 -3.42 -8.26
N LEU A 155 10.07 -3.26 -6.94
CA LEU A 155 11.05 -3.74 -5.96
C LEU A 155 11.37 -5.25 -6.07
N PRO A 156 10.40 -6.19 -6.05
CA PRO A 156 10.73 -7.61 -6.07
C PRO A 156 11.39 -8.03 -7.40
N HIS A 157 10.95 -7.45 -8.53
CA HIS A 157 11.45 -7.78 -9.85
C HIS A 157 12.83 -7.17 -10.12
N LEU A 158 13.09 -5.94 -9.67
CA LEU A 158 14.42 -5.32 -9.74
C LEU A 158 15.42 -6.07 -8.85
N CYS A 159 15.02 -6.50 -7.65
CA CYS A 159 15.85 -7.34 -6.80
C CYS A 159 16.18 -8.68 -7.46
N TRP A 160 15.18 -9.34 -8.06
CA TRP A 160 15.38 -10.60 -8.78
C TRP A 160 16.33 -10.42 -9.98
N LEU A 161 16.12 -9.39 -10.81
CA LEU A 161 16.98 -9.08 -11.94
C LEU A 161 18.41 -8.70 -11.51
N ARG A 162 18.58 -8.01 -10.37
CA ARG A 162 19.91 -7.68 -9.87
C ARG A 162 20.69 -8.90 -9.40
N ILE A 163 20.02 -9.87 -8.77
CA ILE A 163 20.66 -11.10 -8.25
C ILE A 163 20.91 -12.11 -9.37
N PHE A 164 19.89 -12.36 -10.21
CA PHE A 164 19.91 -13.45 -11.20
C PHE A 164 20.18 -12.98 -12.63
N GLY A 165 20.02 -11.70 -12.93
CA GLY A 165 20.21 -11.13 -14.27
C GLY A 165 21.63 -11.26 -14.84
N PRO A 166 22.71 -11.05 -14.07
CA PRO A 166 24.08 -11.26 -14.57
C PRO A 166 24.31 -12.71 -15.02
N GLN A 167 23.62 -13.66 -14.39
CA GLN A 167 23.72 -15.09 -14.66
C GLN A 167 22.90 -15.51 -15.91
N CYS A 168 22.09 -14.60 -16.49
CA CYS A 168 21.41 -14.81 -17.77
C CYS A 168 22.33 -14.63 -18.98
N ARG A 169 23.49 -13.98 -18.81
CA ARG A 169 24.42 -13.66 -19.93
C ARG A 169 25.40 -14.78 -20.26
N LEU A 170 25.38 -15.89 -19.52
CA LEU A 170 26.28 -17.01 -19.74
C LEU A 170 25.74 -17.92 -20.87
N PRO A 171 26.56 -18.27 -21.87
CA PRO A 171 26.15 -19.13 -22.97
C PRO A 171 25.87 -20.56 -22.44
N GLY A 172 24.73 -21.13 -22.82
CA GLY A 172 24.33 -22.51 -22.47
C GLY A 172 23.14 -22.66 -21.51
N ARG A 173 22.44 -21.58 -21.12
CA ARG A 173 21.28 -21.67 -20.21
C ARG A 173 19.93 -21.86 -20.93
N SER A 174 19.06 -22.63 -20.29
CA SER A 174 17.72 -23.03 -20.78
C SER A 174 16.80 -21.85 -21.09
N PHE A 175 16.06 -21.93 -22.20
CA PHE A 175 15.07 -20.95 -22.68
C PHE A 175 14.09 -20.47 -21.59
N CYS A 176 13.72 -21.34 -20.66
CA CYS A 176 12.84 -21.02 -19.53
C CYS A 176 13.39 -19.92 -18.62
N PHE A 177 14.72 -19.85 -18.45
CA PHE A 177 15.36 -18.83 -17.62
C PHE A 177 15.33 -17.45 -18.29
N MET A 178 15.53 -17.42 -19.61
CA MET A 178 15.43 -16.19 -20.41
C MET A 178 13.99 -15.67 -20.46
N ALA A 179 13.00 -16.56 -20.60
CA ALA A 179 11.58 -16.21 -20.55
C ALA A 179 11.17 -15.56 -19.20
N LYS A 180 11.68 -16.08 -18.08
CA LYS A 180 11.44 -15.49 -16.74
C LYS A 180 12.05 -14.09 -16.60
N ALA A 181 13.25 -13.90 -17.14
CA ALA A 181 13.89 -12.58 -17.12
C ALA A 181 13.11 -11.57 -17.98
N LEU A 182 12.67 -11.97 -19.17
CA LEU A 182 11.85 -11.14 -20.04
C LEU A 182 10.51 -10.77 -19.38
N LEU A 183 9.83 -11.75 -18.76
CA LEU A 183 8.60 -11.51 -18.01
C LEU A 183 8.83 -10.51 -16.88
N SER A 184 9.93 -10.65 -16.13
CA SER A 184 10.28 -9.71 -15.05
C SER A 184 10.52 -8.30 -15.57
N VAL A 185 11.15 -8.13 -16.72
CA VAL A 185 11.33 -6.81 -17.36
C VAL A 185 9.99 -6.24 -17.80
N ALA A 186 9.13 -7.06 -18.43
CA ALA A 186 7.79 -6.64 -18.85
C ALA A 186 6.94 -6.16 -17.67
N VAL A 187 6.99 -6.87 -16.53
CA VAL A 187 6.26 -6.48 -15.31
C VAL A 187 6.79 -5.16 -14.75
N VAL A 188 8.10 -4.91 -14.76
CA VAL A 188 8.67 -3.63 -14.33
C VAL A 188 8.21 -2.48 -15.24
N LEU A 189 8.24 -2.68 -16.56
CA LEU A 189 7.77 -1.66 -17.51
C LEU A 189 6.28 -1.36 -17.31
N PHE A 190 5.46 -2.40 -17.13
CA PHE A 190 4.04 -2.26 -16.82
C PHE A 190 3.80 -1.53 -15.49
N GLY A 191 4.60 -1.82 -14.46
CA GLY A 191 4.54 -1.11 -13.18
C GLY A 191 4.87 0.39 -13.33
N CYS A 192 5.87 0.73 -14.14
CA CYS A 192 6.25 2.11 -14.42
C CYS A 192 5.15 2.86 -15.17
N THR A 193 4.55 2.26 -16.20
CA THR A 193 3.46 2.90 -16.95
C THR A 193 2.23 3.10 -16.07
N LEU A 194 1.87 2.11 -15.24
CA LEU A 194 0.77 2.23 -14.28
C LEU A 194 1.03 3.33 -13.24
N ALA A 195 2.26 3.44 -12.74
CA ALA A 195 2.63 4.50 -11.80
C ALA A 195 2.44 5.89 -12.41
N VAL A 196 2.97 6.10 -13.62
CA VAL A 196 2.91 7.39 -14.31
C VAL A 196 1.46 7.72 -14.67
N TYR A 197 0.76 6.79 -15.32
CA TYR A 197 -0.62 7.01 -15.76
C TYR A 197 -1.58 7.18 -14.58
N GLY A 198 -1.50 6.30 -13.57
CA GLY A 198 -2.33 6.36 -12.38
C GLY A 198 -2.08 7.61 -11.55
N SER A 199 -0.82 8.03 -11.40
CA SER A 199 -0.51 9.26 -10.67
C SER A 199 -0.97 10.50 -11.45
N TYR A 200 -0.76 10.53 -12.77
CA TYR A 200 -1.15 11.66 -13.61
C TYR A 200 -2.67 11.85 -13.63
N THR A 201 -3.42 10.76 -13.83
CA THR A 201 -4.89 10.81 -13.85
C THR A 201 -5.45 11.27 -12.50
N SER A 202 -4.98 10.68 -11.40
CA SER A 202 -5.42 11.05 -10.06
C SER A 202 -5.09 12.51 -9.71
N LEU A 203 -3.87 12.98 -10.01
CA LEU A 203 -3.47 14.38 -9.77
C LEU A 203 -4.29 15.36 -10.61
N ARG A 204 -4.57 15.02 -11.86
CA ARG A 204 -5.38 15.86 -12.74
C ARG A 204 -6.82 15.97 -12.23
N SER A 205 -7.42 14.87 -11.80
CA SER A 205 -8.77 14.86 -11.21
C SER A 205 -8.83 15.73 -9.96
N MET A 206 -7.86 15.58 -9.05
CA MET A 206 -7.77 16.39 -7.82
C MET A 206 -7.65 17.89 -8.10
N ILE A 207 -6.83 18.29 -9.09
CA ILE A 207 -6.67 19.72 -9.45
C ILE A 207 -7.97 20.28 -10.02
N ASN A 208 -8.61 19.54 -10.92
CA ASN A 208 -9.85 19.97 -11.56
C ASN A 208 -11.00 20.10 -10.55
N HIS A 209 -11.12 19.14 -9.62
CA HIS A 209 -12.13 19.17 -8.56
C HIS A 209 -11.93 20.34 -7.60
N ASN A 210 -10.68 20.63 -7.22
CA ASN A 210 -10.36 21.79 -6.39
C ASN A 210 -10.61 23.13 -7.10
N ALA A 211 -10.38 23.20 -8.42
CA ALA A 211 -10.64 24.39 -9.23
C ALA A 211 -12.15 24.65 -9.46
N SER A 212 -12.99 23.62 -9.48
CA SER A 212 -14.45 23.78 -9.58
C SER A 212 -15.15 24.15 -8.26
N ALA A 213 -14.44 24.05 -7.13
CA ALA A 213 -14.97 24.31 -5.79
C ALA A 213 -14.63 25.71 -5.24
N SER A 214 -13.94 26.54 -6.03
CA SER A 214 -13.59 27.95 -5.75
C SER A 214 -14.35 28.89 -6.67
#